data_AF-A0A968AUX0-F1
#
_entry.id   AF-A0A968AUX0-F1
#
_cell.length_a   1.000
_cell.length_b   1.000
_cell.length_c   1.000
_cell.angle_alpha   90.00
_cell.angle_beta   90.00
_cell.angle_gamma   90.00
#
_symmetry.space_group_name_H-M   'P 1'
#
loop_
_entity.id
_entity.type
_entity.pdbx_description
1 polymer ?
#
loop_
_entity_poly.entity_id
_entity_poly.type
_entity_poly.pdbx_seq_one_letter_code
_entity_poly.pdbx_strand_id
1 'polypeptide(L)'
;MVQIRGTQAITDELVNRFEKDPKPMYYPEALLRELWAEYLETEGVAEAEVDPDAFVSWGFRRLVEHRIPLYEAIARNWGVTVEAAEIEALEAP
;
A
#
# COMPACT_ATOMS: atom_id res chain seq x y z
N MET A 1 14.51 -11.53 -6.90
CA MET A 1 13.54 -10.89 -5.98
C MET A 1 12.53 -11.94 -5.52
N VAL A 2 12.12 -11.93 -4.26
CA VAL A 2 11.01 -12.79 -3.77
C VAL A 2 9.79 -11.89 -3.59
N GLN A 3 8.70 -12.20 -4.30
CA GLN A 3 7.41 -11.56 -4.07
C GLN A 3 6.58 -12.48 -3.18
N ILE A 4 6.04 -11.95 -2.09
CA ILE A 4 4.93 -12.57 -1.37
C ILE A 4 3.66 -11.99 -1.98
N ARG A 5 2.94 -12.78 -2.78
CA ARG A 5 1.68 -12.32 -3.37
C ARG A 5 0.63 -12.31 -2.27
N GLY A 6 0.07 -11.13 -2.03
CA GLY A 6 -1.00 -10.92 -1.06
C GLY A 6 -2.37 -10.91 -1.71
N THR A 7 -3.39 -11.28 -0.94
CA THR A 7 -4.80 -11.02 -1.26
C THR A 7 -5.21 -9.64 -0.75
N GLN A 8 -6.44 -9.20 -1.04
CA GLN A 8 -7.00 -7.96 -0.43
C GLN A 8 -6.86 -7.93 1.10
N ALA A 9 -7.04 -9.08 1.76
CA ALA A 9 -6.90 -9.19 3.22
C ALA A 9 -5.49 -8.81 3.72
N ILE A 10 -4.45 -9.05 2.92
CA ILE A 10 -3.08 -8.66 3.26
C ILE A 10 -2.87 -7.17 3.07
N THR A 11 -3.45 -6.57 2.03
CA THR A 11 -3.46 -5.11 1.89
C THR A 11 -4.14 -4.45 3.09
N ASP A 12 -5.28 -4.98 3.53
CA ASP A 12 -6.00 -4.48 4.70
C ASP A 12 -5.15 -4.59 5.98
N GLU A 13 -4.44 -5.71 6.18
CA GLU A 13 -3.56 -5.87 7.33
C GLU A 13 -2.33 -4.96 7.26
N LEU A 14 -1.77 -4.71 6.07
CA LEU A 14 -0.69 -3.73 5.89
C LEU A 14 -1.15 -2.32 6.25
N VAL A 15 -2.37 -1.93 5.85
CA VAL A 15 -2.99 -0.64 6.21
C VAL A 15 -3.20 -0.55 7.73
N ASN A 16 -3.81 -1.57 8.34
CA ASN A 16 -4.04 -1.63 9.79
C ASN A 16 -2.74 -1.50 10.61
N ARG A 17 -1.66 -2.14 10.15
CA ARG A 17 -0.34 -2.01 10.78
C ARG A 17 0.25 -0.61 10.59
N PHE A 18 0.05 -0.02 9.43
CA PHE A 18 0.51 1.33 9.16
C PHE A 18 -0.23 2.36 10.02
N GLU A 19 -1.54 2.24 10.21
CA GLU A 19 -2.33 3.09 11.10
C GLU A 19 -1.87 2.99 12.57
N LYS A 20 -1.43 1.80 13.01
CA LYS A 20 -0.94 1.56 14.39
C LYS A 20 0.49 2.05 14.63
N ASP A 21 1.35 1.98 13.63
CA ASP A 21 2.77 2.34 13.71
C ASP A 21 3.22 2.95 12.37
N PRO A 22 2.90 4.24 12.13
CA PRO A 22 3.13 4.87 10.84
C PRO A 22 4.62 5.01 10.57
N LYS A 23 5.09 4.31 9.53
CA LYS A 23 6.48 4.36 9.10
C LYS A 23 6.69 5.48 8.09
N PRO A 24 7.80 6.24 8.16
CA PRO A 24 8.14 7.20 7.13
C PRO A 24 8.16 6.53 5.75
N MET A 25 7.41 7.08 4.80
CA MET A 25 7.35 6.56 3.45
C MET A 25 7.58 7.64 2.40
N TYR A 26 8.30 7.25 1.36
CA TYR A 26 8.47 8.05 0.17
C TYR A 26 7.36 7.77 -0.86
N TYR A 27 6.81 8.85 -1.40
CA TYR A 27 5.88 8.86 -2.52
C TYR A 27 6.58 9.48 -3.72
N PRO A 28 6.50 8.87 -4.91
CA PRO A 28 6.84 9.58 -6.15
C PRO A 28 6.03 10.88 -6.24
N GLU A 29 6.69 11.99 -6.59
CA GLU A 29 6.06 13.32 -6.54
C GLU A 29 4.77 13.40 -7.37
N ALA A 30 4.79 12.86 -8.60
CA ALA A 30 3.60 12.84 -9.46
C ALA A 30 2.42 12.12 -8.79
N LEU A 31 2.68 10.92 -8.24
CA LEU A 31 1.67 10.15 -7.52
C LEU A 31 1.15 10.90 -6.29
N LEU A 32 2.04 11.55 -5.52
CA LEU A 32 1.63 12.33 -4.36
C LEU A 32 0.67 13.47 -4.73
N ARG A 33 0.95 14.17 -5.84
CA ARG A 33 0.10 15.26 -6.33
C ARG A 33 -1.26 14.75 -6.82
N GLU A 34 -1.27 13.61 -7.50
CA GLU A 34 -2.51 12.94 -7.94
C GLU A 34 -3.37 12.52 -6.74
N LEU A 35 -2.76 11.83 -5.76
CA LEU A 35 -3.44 11.41 -4.53
C LEU A 35 -3.96 12.60 -3.74
N TRP A 36 -3.22 13.70 -3.67
CA TRP A 36 -3.65 14.93 -2.99
C TRP A 36 -4.90 15.51 -3.62
N ALA A 37 -4.91 15.68 -4.95
CA ALA A 37 -6.06 16.21 -5.66
C ALA A 37 -7.30 15.31 -5.51
N GLU A 38 -7.12 13.99 -5.65
CA GLU A 38 -8.20 13.02 -5.48
C GLU A 38 -8.75 13.01 -4.05
N TYR A 39 -7.90 13.14 -3.03
CA TYR A 39 -8.34 13.20 -1.64
C TYR A 39 -9.23 14.41 -1.37
N LEU A 40 -8.82 15.60 -1.80
CA LEU A 40 -9.61 16.82 -1.63
C LEU A 40 -10.96 16.72 -2.34
N GLU A 41 -11.00 16.15 -3.55
CA GLU A 41 -12.23 15.95 -4.30
C GLU A 41 -13.15 14.91 -3.63
N THR A 42 -12.59 13.81 -3.16
CA THR A 42 -13.35 12.69 -2.57
C THR A 42 -13.93 13.05 -1.21
N GLU A 43 -13.14 13.70 -0.35
CA GLU A 43 -13.55 14.07 1.00
C GLU A 43 -14.29 15.42 1.04
N GLY A 44 -14.19 16.22 -0.04
CA GLY A 44 -14.87 17.52 -0.14
C GLY A 44 -14.36 18.56 0.85
N VAL A 45 -13.10 18.45 1.27
CA VAL A 45 -12.45 19.32 2.26
C VAL A 45 -11.51 20.31 1.58
N ALA A 46 -11.36 21.51 2.16
CA ALA A 46 -10.34 22.43 1.72
C ALA A 46 -8.95 22.00 2.23
N GLU A 47 -7.88 22.38 1.53
CA GLU A 47 -6.49 22.03 1.90
C GLU A 47 -6.15 22.36 3.37
N ALA A 48 -6.66 23.48 3.88
CA ALA A 48 -6.42 23.93 5.24
C ALA A 48 -7.17 23.13 6.32
N GLU A 49 -8.15 22.33 5.94
CA GLU A 49 -8.99 21.53 6.83
C GLU A 49 -8.60 20.05 6.82
N VAL A 50 -7.61 19.67 6.00
CA VAL A 50 -7.12 18.29 5.90
C VAL A 50 -6.43 17.88 7.20
N ASP A 51 -6.87 16.75 7.75
CA ASP A 51 -6.11 16.00 8.74
C ASP A 51 -4.97 15.24 8.04
N PRO A 52 -3.69 15.56 8.32
CA PRO A 52 -2.57 14.89 7.70
C PRO A 52 -2.55 13.37 7.94
N ASP A 53 -2.97 12.91 9.12
CA ASP A 53 -2.94 11.49 9.47
C ASP A 53 -4.00 10.71 8.68
N ALA A 54 -5.16 11.32 8.47
CA ALA A 54 -6.23 10.78 7.62
C ALA A 54 -5.77 10.70 6.16
N PHE A 55 -5.14 11.76 5.64
CA PHE A 55 -4.60 11.76 4.27
C PHE A 55 -3.52 10.69 4.09
N VAL A 56 -2.58 10.55 5.03
CA VAL A 56 -1.50 9.55 4.89
C VAL A 56 -2.06 8.14 4.93
N SER A 57 -3.01 7.84 5.82
CA SER A 57 -3.65 6.51 5.91
C SER A 57 -4.42 6.17 4.62
N TRP A 58 -5.19 7.13 4.11
CA TRP A 58 -5.92 7.01 2.84
C TRP A 58 -4.97 6.82 1.64
N GLY A 59 -3.88 7.60 1.60
CA GLY A 59 -2.88 7.56 0.55
C GLY A 59 -2.01 6.30 0.60
N PHE A 60 -1.78 5.75 1.79
CA PHE A 60 -1.04 4.50 2.00
C PHE A 60 -1.70 3.33 1.26
N ARG A 61 -3.01 3.15 1.42
CA ARG A 61 -3.76 2.09 0.74
C ARG A 61 -3.58 2.16 -0.78
N ARG A 62 -3.79 3.34 -1.37
CA ARG A 62 -3.64 3.56 -2.82
C ARG A 62 -2.20 3.36 -3.30
N LEU A 63 -1.22 3.76 -2.49
CA LEU A 63 0.19 3.52 -2.78
C LEU A 63 0.52 2.02 -2.81
N VAL A 64 -0.03 1.23 -1.89
CA VAL A 64 0.12 -0.23 -1.90
C VAL A 64 -0.49 -0.81 -3.17
N GLU A 65 -1.73 -0.41 -3.50
CA GLU A 65 -2.43 -0.86 -4.70
C GLU A 65 -1.67 -0.50 -5.99
N HIS A 66 -1.09 0.69 -6.07
CA HIS A 66 -0.25 1.12 -7.20
C HIS A 66 1.03 0.27 -7.33
N ARG A 67 1.61 -0.17 -6.21
CA ARG A 67 2.86 -0.95 -6.18
C ARG A 67 2.67 -2.42 -6.51
N ILE A 68 1.50 -3.01 -6.24
CA ILE A 68 1.21 -4.42 -6.54
C ILE A 68 1.58 -4.81 -7.98
N PRO A 69 1.04 -4.15 -9.04
CA PRO A 69 1.31 -4.55 -10.42
C PRO A 69 2.79 -4.36 -10.80
N LEU A 70 3.47 -3.36 -10.22
CA LEU A 70 4.91 -3.14 -10.44
C LEU A 70 5.74 -4.30 -9.87
N TYR A 71 5.44 -4.72 -8.64
CA TYR A 71 6.15 -5.83 -8.00
C TYR A 71 5.83 -7.17 -8.66
N GLU A 72 4.60 -7.38 -9.11
CA GLU A 72 4.24 -8.54 -9.92
C GLU A 72 5.01 -8.60 -11.24
N ALA A 73 5.15 -7.47 -11.93
CA ALA A 73 5.94 -7.41 -13.16
C ALA A 73 7.42 -7.72 -12.92
N ILE A 74 8.00 -7.21 -11.84
CA ILE A 74 9.39 -7.49 -11.49
C ILE A 74 9.58 -8.97 -11.14
N ALA A 75 8.67 -9.54 -10.34
CA ALA A 75 8.73 -10.95 -9.97
C ALA A 75 8.59 -11.87 -11.18
N ARG A 76 7.64 -11.58 -12.07
CA ARG A 76 7.44 -12.34 -13.32
C ARG A 76 8.68 -12.36 -14.21
N ASN A 77 9.40 -11.25 -14.30
CA ASN A 77 10.54 -11.13 -15.22
C ASN A 77 11.88 -11.54 -14.59
N TRP A 78 12.06 -11.38 -13.27
CA TRP A 78 13.36 -11.48 -12.59
C TRP A 78 13.30 -12.08 -11.16
N GLY A 79 12.24 -12.80 -10.81
CA GLY A 79 12.03 -13.28 -9.45
C GLY A 79 11.27 -14.60 -9.31
N VAL A 80 10.94 -14.91 -8.05
CA VAL A 80 10.09 -16.02 -7.64
C VAL A 80 8.91 -15.43 -6.86
N THR A 81 7.72 -15.93 -7.11
CA THR A 81 6.51 -15.57 -6.37
C THR A 81 6.16 -16.70 -5.42
N VAL A 82 5.89 -16.36 -4.16
CA VAL A 82 5.35 -17.26 -3.13
C VAL A 82 3.99 -16.72 -2.74
N GLU A 83 2.98 -17.58 -2.63
CA GLU A 83 1.66 -17.14 -2.18
C GLU A 83 1.67 -16.99 -0.65
N ALA A 84 1.16 -15.86 -0.15
CA ALA A 84 1.15 -15.63 1.29
C ALA A 84 0.39 -16.71 2.08
N ALA A 85 -0.68 -17.25 1.47
CA ALA A 85 -1.46 -18.35 2.03
C ALA A 85 -0.62 -19.64 2.20
N GLU A 86 0.35 -19.90 1.30
CA GLU A 86 1.25 -21.04 1.43
C GLU A 86 2.19 -20.88 2.62
N ILE A 87 2.59 -19.63 2.93
CA ILE A 87 3.44 -19.33 4.10
C ILE A 87 2.64 -19.47 5.39
N GLU A 88 1.41 -18.97 5.44
CA GLU A 88 0.55 -19.08 6.63
C GLU A 88 0.23 -20.53 7.01
N ALA A 89 0.18 -21.43 6.02
CA ALA A 89 -0.08 -22.86 6.25
C ALA A 89 1.16 -23.64 6.73
N LEU A 90 2.34 -23.02 6.80
CA LEU A 90 3.56 -23.69 7.27
C LEU A 90 3.59 -23.74 8.80
N GLU A 91 3.61 -24.95 9.35
CA GLU A 91 4.00 -25.18 10.75
C GLU A 91 5.51 -25.37 10.83
N ALA A 92 6.14 -24.69 11.79
CA ALA A 92 7.55 -24.91 12.09
C ALA A 92 7.73 -26.32 12.72
N PRO A 93 8.83 -27.02 12.41
CA PRO A 93 9.11 -28.35 12.96
C PRO A 93 9.32 -28.37 14.48
#